data_AF-A0ABC8T2J7-F1
#
_entry.id   AF-A0ABC8T2J7-F1
#
_cell.length_a   1.000
_cell.length_b   1.000
_cell.length_c   1.000
_cell.angle_alpha   90.00
_cell.angle_beta   90.00
_cell.angle_gamma   90.00
#
_symmetry.space_group_name_H-M   'P 1'
#
loop_
_entity.id
_entity.type
_entity.pdbx_description
1 polymer ?
#
loop_
_entity_poly.entity_id
_entity_poly.type
_entity_poly.pdbx_seq_one_letter_code
_entity_poly.pdbx_strand_id
1 'polypeptide(L)'
;MHRKGAKSLTRDGSIVDFADPKLHGEYSVNAFGLTFQLALSCTMLKQQRPSMEQVVVKLEEALDISTKEKALTPHTTPDWSYNSLKENS
;
A
#
# COMPACT_ATOMS: atom_id res chain seq x y z
N MET A 1 -30.62 -4.93 -14.69
CA MET A 1 -29.18 -5.01 -14.37
C MET A 1 -28.51 -3.72 -14.83
N HIS A 2 -28.48 -2.69 -13.98
CA HIS A 2 -27.84 -1.42 -14.32
C HIS A 2 -26.35 -1.53 -14.00
N ARG A 3 -25.50 -1.72 -15.02
CA ARG A 3 -24.05 -1.48 -14.86
C ARG A 3 -23.88 0.00 -14.55
N LYS A 4 -23.66 0.35 -13.28
CA LYS A 4 -23.20 1.69 -12.92
C LYS A 4 -21.82 1.85 -13.57
N GLY A 5 -21.74 2.84 -14.45
CA GLY A 5 -20.56 3.12 -15.26
C GLY A 5 -19.31 3.26 -14.40
N ALA A 6 -18.21 2.73 -14.92
CA ALA A 6 -16.88 3.12 -14.56
C ALA A 6 -16.77 4.62 -14.75
N LYS A 7 -16.98 5.37 -13.66
CA LYS A 7 -16.65 6.79 -13.58
C LYS A 7 -15.16 6.89 -13.88
N SER A 8 -14.88 7.52 -15.02
CA SER A 8 -13.58 7.95 -15.52
C SER A 8 -12.50 7.99 -14.43
N LEU A 9 -11.58 7.02 -14.45
CA LEU A 9 -10.41 6.94 -13.56
C LEU A 9 -9.14 7.45 -14.27
N THR A 10 -9.27 8.54 -15.01
CA THR A 10 -8.12 9.29 -15.52
C THR A 10 -8.47 10.76 -15.31
N ARG A 11 -7.76 11.49 -14.46
CA ARG A 11 -6.43 12.05 -14.69
C ARG A 11 -6.13 12.84 -13.40
N ASP A 12 -4.97 12.67 -12.77
CA ASP A 12 -4.47 13.45 -11.61
C ASP A 12 -4.69 12.89 -10.18
N GLY A 13 -5.26 11.69 -9.99
CA GLY A 13 -5.31 11.04 -8.68
C GLY A 13 -3.97 10.38 -8.30
N SER A 14 -3.48 10.62 -7.08
CA SER A 14 -2.32 9.92 -6.56
C SER A 14 -2.66 8.45 -6.36
N ILE A 15 -1.68 7.54 -6.51
CA ILE A 15 -1.89 6.12 -6.25
C ILE A 15 -2.42 5.88 -4.82
N VAL A 16 -2.04 6.76 -3.87
CA VAL A 16 -2.51 6.70 -2.48
C VAL A 16 -4.02 6.89 -2.33
N ASP A 17 -4.68 7.54 -3.29
CA ASP A 17 -6.13 7.76 -3.27
C ASP A 17 -6.93 6.47 -3.48
N PHE A 18 -6.26 5.41 -3.97
CA PHE A 18 -6.83 4.08 -4.17
C PHE A 18 -6.59 3.13 -3.00
N ALA A 19 -5.81 3.53 -1.99
CA ALA A 19 -5.57 2.71 -0.83
C ALA A 19 -6.83 2.61 0.04
N ASP A 20 -7.01 1.49 0.74
CA ASP A 20 -8.09 1.36 1.72
C ASP A 20 -7.87 2.40 2.83
N PRO A 21 -8.82 3.32 3.07
CA PRO A 21 -8.70 4.35 4.11
C PRO A 21 -8.43 3.76 5.51
N LYS A 22 -8.86 2.52 5.77
CA LYS A 22 -8.63 1.82 7.04
C LYS A 22 -7.17 1.45 7.28
N LEU A 23 -6.33 1.48 6.25
CA LEU A 23 -4.89 1.30 6.40
C LEU A 23 -4.22 2.55 6.98
N HIS A 24 -4.88 3.72 6.96
CA HIS A 24 -4.39 4.98 7.56
C HIS A 24 -2.94 5.36 7.15
N GLY A 25 -2.49 4.95 5.96
CA GLY A 25 -1.11 5.19 5.51
C GLY A 25 -0.08 4.22 6.09
N GLU A 26 -0.48 3.23 6.89
CA GLU A 26 0.35 2.18 7.48
C GLU A 26 0.68 1.08 6.45
N TYR A 27 1.28 1.49 5.34
CA TYR A 27 1.75 0.60 4.28
C TYR A 27 2.88 1.26 3.50
N SER A 28 3.72 0.44 2.87
CA SER A 28 4.74 0.93 1.95
C SER A 28 4.08 1.47 0.67
N VAL A 29 4.21 2.77 0.40
CA VAL A 29 3.71 3.39 -0.84
C VAL A 29 4.36 2.76 -2.08
N ASN A 30 5.63 2.38 -1.97
CA ASN A 30 6.38 1.73 -3.05
C ASN A 30 5.85 0.30 -3.31
N ALA A 31 5.69 -0.51 -2.26
CA ALA A 31 5.12 -1.86 -2.39
C ALA A 31 3.69 -1.80 -2.91
N PHE A 32 2.88 -0.87 -2.39
CA PHE A 32 1.51 -0.66 -2.86
C PHE A 32 1.45 -0.26 -4.32
N GLY A 33 2.36 0.61 -4.78
CA GLY A 33 2.44 1.02 -6.17
C GLY A 33 2.70 -0.16 -7.12
N LEU A 34 3.61 -1.04 -6.75
CA LEU A 34 3.90 -2.28 -7.50
C LEU A 34 2.68 -3.22 -7.51
N THR A 35 2.07 -3.47 -6.35
CA THR A 35 0.88 -4.34 -6.25
C THR A 35 -0.30 -3.77 -7.04
N PHE A 36 -0.50 -2.45 -7.03
CA PHE A 36 -1.57 -1.79 -7.76
C PHE A 36 -1.39 -1.93 -9.28
N GLN A 37 -0.19 -1.70 -9.81
CA GLN A 37 0.10 -1.91 -11.23
C GLN A 37 -0.06 -3.37 -11.65
N LEU A 38 0.36 -4.31 -10.78
CA LEU A 38 0.16 -5.74 -11.00
C LEU A 38 -1.34 -6.09 -11.05
N ALA A 39 -2.14 -5.58 -10.11
CA ALA A 39 -3.57 -5.79 -10.06
C ALA A 39 -4.27 -5.28 -11.33
N LEU A 40 -3.91 -4.08 -11.81
CA LEU A 40 -4.42 -3.55 -13.08
C LEU A 40 -4.09 -4.51 -14.24
N SER A 41 -2.84 -4.97 -14.33
CA SER A 41 -2.38 -5.89 -15.37
C SER A 41 -3.15 -7.22 -15.36
N CYS A 42 -3.47 -7.75 -14.17
CA CYS A 42 -4.30 -8.96 -14.00
C CYS A 42 -5.75 -8.79 -14.50
N THR A 43 -6.28 -7.57 -14.50
CA THR A 43 -7.65 -7.28 -14.97
C THR A 43 -7.76 -6.99 -16.46
N MET A 44 -6.62 -6.88 -17.17
CA MET A 44 -6.59 -6.59 -18.60
C MET A 44 -7.15 -7.74 -19.45
N LEU A 45 -7.18 -7.54 -20.77
CA LEU A 45 -7.58 -8.58 -21.73
C LEU A 45 -6.65 -9.79 -21.62
N LYS A 46 -7.17 -10.99 -21.90
CA LYS A 46 -6.47 -12.27 -21.69
C LYS A 46 -5.00 -12.29 -22.18
N GLN A 47 -4.72 -11.68 -23.32
CA GLN A 47 -3.38 -11.65 -23.93
C GLN A 47 -2.39 -10.73 -23.22
N GLN A 48 -2.87 -9.83 -22.38
CA GLN A 48 -2.07 -8.87 -21.63
C GLN A 48 -1.98 -9.22 -20.13
N ARG A 49 -2.73 -10.23 -19.69
CA ARG A 49 -2.65 -10.71 -18.30
C ARG A 49 -1.30 -11.39 -18.08
N PRO A 50 -0.62 -11.12 -16.96
CA PRO A 50 0.57 -11.87 -16.60
C PRO A 50 0.22 -13.35 -16.33
N SER A 51 1.21 -14.23 -16.47
CA SER A 51 1.11 -15.59 -15.96
C SER A 51 1.09 -15.58 -14.43
N MET A 52 0.58 -16.66 -13.80
CA MET A 52 0.60 -16.76 -12.33
C MET A 52 2.03 -16.75 -11.78
N GLU A 53 3.02 -17.26 -12.51
CA GLU A 53 4.44 -17.18 -12.15
C GLU A 53 4.91 -15.72 -12.07
N GLN A 54 4.62 -14.91 -13.10
CA GLN A 54 4.94 -13.48 -13.11
C GLN A 54 4.22 -12.72 -11.99
N VAL A 55 2.98 -13.10 -11.67
CA VAL A 55 2.23 -12.55 -10.53
C VAL A 55 2.95 -12.82 -9.22
N VAL A 56 3.35 -14.07 -8.97
CA VAL A 56 4.05 -14.45 -7.73
C VAL A 56 5.36 -13.69 -7.59
N VAL A 57 6.20 -13.65 -8.63
CA VAL A 57 7.47 -12.91 -8.61
C VAL A 57 7.28 -11.44 -8.23
N LYS A 58 6.25 -10.78 -8.78
CA LYS A 58 5.97 -9.38 -8.48
C LYS A 58 5.41 -9.15 -7.07
N LEU A 59 4.66 -10.11 -6.53
CA LEU A 59 4.18 -10.05 -5.15
C LEU A 59 5.31 -10.27 -4.15
N GLU A 60 6.26 -11.16 -4.46
CA GLU A 60 7.46 -11.38 -3.64
C GLU A 60 8.35 -10.12 -3.60
N GLU A 61 8.52 -9.44 -4.74
CA GLU A 61 9.24 -8.16 -4.83
C GLU A 61 8.56 -7.07 -3.96
N ALA A 62 7.23 -6.94 -4.06
CA ALA A 62 6.48 -5.99 -3.23
C ALA A 62 6.58 -6.32 -1.73
N LEU A 63 6.54 -7.60 -1.36
CA LEU A 63 6.69 -8.05 0.02
C LEU A 63 8.08 -7.72 0.59
N ASP A 64 9.14 -7.93 -0.19
CA ASP A 64 10.51 -7.60 0.20
C ASP A 64 10.66 -6.10 0.46
N ILE A 65 10.13 -5.25 -0.42
CA ILE A 65 10.12 -3.79 -0.24
C ILE A 65 9.38 -3.42 1.04
N SER A 66 8.17 -3.95 1.24
CA SER A 66 7.37 -3.65 2.43
C SER A 66 8.08 -4.06 3.72
N THR A 67 8.79 -5.18 3.70
CA THR A 67 9.51 -5.70 4.89
C THR A 67 10.74 -4.86 5.20
N LYS A 68 11.49 -4.46 4.17
CA LYS A 68 12.66 -3.59 4.32
C LYS A 68 12.30 -2.22 4.85
N GLU A 69 11.25 -1.59 4.32
CA GLU A 69 10.78 -0.28 4.81
C GLU A 69 10.30 -0.35 6.27
N LYS A 70 9.59 -1.42 6.63
CA LYS A 70 9.15 -1.63 8.02
C LYS A 70 10.33 -1.82 8.99
N ALA A 71 11.42 -2.44 8.55
CA ALA A 71 12.62 -2.62 9.35
C ALA A 71 13.42 -1.31 9.52
N LEU A 72 13.29 -0.37 8.58
CA LEU A 72 13.98 0.92 8.60
C LEU A 72 13.27 2.00 9.43
N THR A 73 12.02 1.75 9.85
CA THR A 73 11.31 2.60 10.81
C THR A 73 11.50 2.03 12.23
N PRO A 74 12.52 2.44 13.00
CA PRO A 74 12.51 2.19 14.42
C PRO A 74 11.31 2.92 15.00
N HIS A 75 10.40 2.15 15.57
CA HIS A 75 9.31 2.62 16.40
C HIS A 75 9.87 3.65 17.40
N THR A 76 9.68 4.95 17.15
CA THR A 76 9.68 5.93 18.24
C THR A 76 8.47 5.57 19.07
N THR A 77 8.66 4.69 20.04
CA THR A 77 7.77 4.61 21.20
C THR A 77 7.54 6.04 21.68
N PRO A 78 6.29 6.51 21.83
CA PRO A 78 6.04 7.69 22.64
C PRO A 78 6.63 7.36 24.01
N ASP A 79 7.75 7.99 24.34
CA ASP A 79 8.34 7.88 25.65
C ASP A 79 7.39 8.55 26.65
N TRP A 80 6.57 7.73 27.30
CA TRP A 80 5.61 8.16 28.31
C TRP A 80 6.30 8.56 29.63
N SER A 81 7.64 8.55 29.69
CA SER A 81 8.39 8.99 30.87
C SER A 81 8.31 10.50 31.13
N TYR A 82 7.80 11.30 30.19
CA TYR A 82 7.71 12.77 30.36
C TYR A 82 6.62 13.25 31.34
N ASN A 83 5.71 12.38 31.80
CA ASN A 83 4.62 12.77 32.70
C ASN A 83 4.86 12.45 34.19
N SER A 84 5.99 11.83 34.58
CA SER A 84 6.27 11.51 36.00
C SER A 84 7.11 12.55 36.75
N LEU A 85 7.55 13.64 36.10
CA LEU A 85 8.37 14.70 36.75
C LEU A 85 7.58 15.96 37.13
N LYS A 86 6.26 15.97 36.97
CA LYS A 86 5.38 17.09 37.36
C LYS A 86 4.46 16.79 38.56
N GLU A 87 4.65 15.66 39.24
CA GLU A 87 3.79 15.25 40.36
C GLU A 87 4.50 15.18 41.71
N ASN A 88 5.60 15.91 41.89
CA ASN A 88 6.17 16.16 43.22
C ASN A 88 6.64 17.62 43.29
N SER A 89 5.66 18.51 43.47
CA SER A 89 5.88 19.84 44.04
C SER A 89 6.19 19.75 45.54
#